data_AF-A0AAJ5YXY9-F1
#
_entry.id   AF-A0AAJ5YXY9-F1
#
_cell.length_a   1.000
_cell.length_b   1.000
_cell.length_c   1.000
_cell.angle_alpha   90.00
_cell.angle_beta   90.00
_cell.angle_gamma   90.00
#
_symmetry.space_group_name_H-M   'P 1'
#
loop_
_entity.id
_entity.type
_entity.pdbx_description
1 polymer ?
#
loop_
_entity_poly.entity_id
_entity_poly.type
_entity_poly.pdbx_seq_one_letter_code
_entity_poly.pdbx_strand_id
1 'polypeptide(L)'
;MSFVLLLSDDKTHLADLNSLHDFIHTFYLERHDAELEELRAEQRPGRPKSKQLMELQSLKEKEKREYYEGMDVPDLMNEINVAILREWQGDPQALHLFRFIRVSSADRYVAL
;
A
#
# COMPACT_ATOMS: atom_id res chain seq x y z
N MET A 1 3.67 8.31 0.14
CA MET A 1 2.97 7.69 1.29
C MET A 1 3.90 6.63 1.83
N SER A 2 4.29 6.68 3.11
CA SER A 2 5.26 5.72 3.67
C SER A 2 4.54 4.45 4.12
N PHE A 3 4.87 3.29 3.53
CA PHE A 3 4.25 1.99 3.86
C PHE A 3 4.33 1.66 5.36
N VAL A 4 5.38 2.11 6.06
CA VAL A 4 5.56 1.87 7.49
C VAL A 4 4.46 2.50 8.35
N LEU A 5 3.82 3.59 7.90
CA LEU A 5 2.73 4.24 8.64
C LEU A 5 1.44 3.42 8.63
N LEU A 6 1.33 2.45 7.72
CA LEU A 6 0.21 1.51 7.65
C LEU A 6 0.47 0.26 8.50
N LEU A 7 1.72 0.03 8.91
CA LEU A 7 2.09 -1.09 9.79
C LEU A 7 1.77 -0.72 11.24
N SER A 8 1.01 -1.58 11.92
CA SER A 8 0.63 -1.36 13.31
C SER A 8 1.85 -1.18 14.23
N ASP A 9 1.76 -0.24 15.18
CA ASP A 9 2.90 0.15 16.04
C ASP A 9 3.47 -1.01 16.87
N ASP A 10 2.65 -2.02 17.19
CA ASP A 10 3.03 -3.23 17.92
C ASP A 10 3.90 -4.21 17.12
N LYS A 11 3.96 -4.07 15.78
CA LYS A 11 4.71 -4.96 14.90
C LYS A 11 6.13 -4.46 14.68
N THR A 12 7.15 -5.23 15.05
CA THR A 12 8.54 -4.88 14.70
C THR A 12 8.88 -5.22 13.25
N HIS A 13 8.21 -6.21 12.66
CA HIS A 13 8.31 -6.61 11.25
C HIS A 13 7.16 -7.57 10.89
N LEU A 14 7.05 -7.90 9.60
CA LEU A 14 6.19 -8.95 9.06
C LEU A 14 6.96 -10.28 8.99
N ALA A 15 6.29 -11.39 9.27
CA ALA A 15 6.97 -12.68 9.43
C ALA A 15 7.58 -13.22 8.13
N ASP A 16 6.88 -13.04 7.01
CA ASP A 16 7.24 -13.61 5.71
C ASP A 16 6.60 -12.86 4.54
N LEU A 17 6.89 -13.34 3.32
CA LEU A 17 6.41 -12.73 2.09
C LEU A 17 4.89 -12.81 1.95
N ASN A 18 4.26 -13.87 2.46
CA ASN A 18 2.80 -13.99 2.47
C ASN A 18 2.17 -12.91 3.35
N SER A 19 2.73 -12.68 4.55
CA SER A 19 2.31 -11.61 5.46
C SER A 19 2.47 -10.24 4.81
N LEU A 20 3.53 -10.04 4.01
CA LEU A 20 3.72 -8.82 3.22
C LEU A 20 2.65 -8.65 2.12
N HIS A 21 2.32 -9.72 1.40
CA HIS A 21 1.24 -9.68 0.40
C HIS A 21 -0.12 -9.37 1.04
N ASP A 22 -0.43 -9.98 2.19
CA ASP A 22 -1.65 -9.71 2.95
C ASP A 22 -1.67 -8.27 3.47
N PHE A 23 -0.53 -7.76 3.91
CA PHE A 23 -0.37 -6.38 4.35
C PHE A 23 -0.63 -5.39 3.21
N ILE A 24 -0.01 -5.59 2.04
CA ILE A 24 -0.20 -4.74 0.86
C ILE A 24 -1.67 -4.76 0.42
N HIS A 25 -2.29 -5.94 0.38
CA HIS A 25 -3.69 -6.06 -0.02
C HIS A 25 -4.61 -5.29 0.95
N THR A 26 -4.52 -5.60 2.24
CA THR A 26 -5.48 -5.15 3.25
C THR A 26 -5.27 -3.69 3.63
N PHE A 27 -4.02 -3.26 3.83
CA PHE A 27 -3.74 -1.93 4.39
C PHE A 27 -3.35 -0.90 3.34
N TYR A 28 -2.80 -1.33 2.19
CA TYR A 28 -2.45 -0.40 1.12
C TYR A 28 -3.56 -0.34 0.05
N LEU A 29 -3.92 -1.45 -0.60
CA LEU A 29 -4.84 -1.43 -1.75
C LEU A 29 -6.31 -1.19 -1.38
N GLU A 30 -6.71 -1.52 -0.15
CA GLU A 30 -8.10 -1.38 0.33
C GLU A 30 -8.33 -0.14 1.22
N ARG A 31 -7.29 0.66 1.46
CA ARG A 31 -7.37 1.82 2.40
C ARG A 31 -8.40 2.88 2.01
N HIS A 32 -8.79 2.93 0.75
CA HIS A 32 -9.73 3.90 0.19
C HIS A 32 -11.15 3.35 0.03
N ASP A 33 -11.41 2.13 0.48
CA ASP A 33 -12.66 1.42 0.16
C ASP A 33 -13.84 2.04 0.89
N ALA A 34 -13.65 2.40 2.16
CA ALA A 34 -14.65 3.11 2.94
C ALA A 34 -15.02 4.46 2.28
N GLU A 35 -14.03 5.28 1.94
CA GLU A 35 -14.26 6.58 1.28
C GLU A 35 -14.93 6.40 -0.10
N LEU A 36 -14.53 5.38 -0.87
CA LEU A 36 -15.17 5.07 -2.16
C LEU A 36 -16.65 4.69 -2.01
N GLU A 37 -16.98 3.88 -1.01
CA GLU A 37 -18.37 3.49 -0.74
C GLU A 37 -19.21 4.69 -0.28
N GLU A 38 -18.66 5.56 0.56
CA GLU A 38 -19.32 6.81 0.97
C GLU A 38 -19.59 7.73 -0.24
N LEU A 39 -18.59 7.98 -1.07
CA LEU A 39 -18.74 8.80 -2.28
C LEU A 39 -19.71 8.19 -3.31
N ARG A 40 -19.80 6.86 -3.37
CA ARG A 40 -20.79 6.15 -4.20
C ARG A 40 -22.20 6.31 -3.64
N ALA A 41 -22.37 6.21 -2.33
CA ALA A 41 -23.66 6.38 -1.67
C ALA A 41 -24.22 7.81 -1.82
N GLU A 42 -23.34 8.82 -1.84
CA GLU A 42 -23.71 10.21 -2.11
C GLU A 42 -24.09 10.48 -3.58
N GLN A 43 -23.76 9.56 -4.49
CA GLN A 43 -24.05 9.71 -5.91
C GLN A 43 -25.55 9.54 -6.18
N ARG A 44 -26.19 10.63 -6.62
CA ARG A 44 -27.61 10.61 -7.01
C ARG A 44 -27.77 10.04 -8.43
N PRO A 45 -28.83 9.25 -8.68
CA PRO A 45 -29.15 8.76 -10.02
C PRO A 45 -29.20 9.89 -11.05
N GLY A 46 -28.55 9.69 -12.19
CA GLY A 46 -28.53 10.66 -13.30
C GLY A 46 -27.51 11.80 -13.16
N ARG A 47 -26.78 11.92 -12.03
CA ARG A 47 -25.68 12.88 -11.90
C ARG A 47 -24.36 12.25 -12.37
N PRO A 48 -23.53 12.98 -13.16
CA PRO A 48 -22.15 12.58 -13.39
C PRO A 48 -21.42 12.31 -12.07
N LYS A 49 -20.46 11.37 -12.09
CA LYS A 49 -19.61 11.10 -10.93
C LYS A 49 -18.93 12.40 -10.47
N SER A 50 -18.74 12.54 -9.16
CA SER A 50 -17.94 13.67 -8.65
C SER A 50 -16.49 13.51 -9.13
N LYS A 51 -15.78 14.64 -9.25
CA LYS A 51 -14.35 14.64 -9.59
C LYS A 51 -13.55 13.79 -8.59
N GLN A 52 -13.84 13.94 -7.29
CA GLN A 52 -13.21 13.16 -6.22
C GLN A 52 -13.43 11.65 -6.40
N LEU A 53 -14.66 11.21 -6.69
CA LEU A 53 -14.95 9.79 -6.93
C LEU A 53 -14.19 9.24 -8.14
N MET A 54 -14.08 10.02 -9.22
CA MET A 54 -13.30 9.61 -10.40
C MET A 54 -11.80 9.53 -10.11
N GLU A 55 -11.24 10.51 -9.40
CA GLU A 55 -9.83 10.54 -9.03
C GLU A 55 -9.46 9.39 -8.10
N LEU A 56 -10.29 9.11 -7.08
CA LEU A 56 -10.05 8.02 -6.14
C LEU A 56 -10.16 6.63 -6.80
N GLN A 57 -11.11 6.47 -7.73
CA GLN A 57 -11.22 5.24 -8.54
C GLN A 57 -9.99 5.03 -9.41
N SER A 58 -9.56 6.06 -10.12
CA SER A 58 -8.37 6.03 -10.98
C SER A 58 -7.10 5.74 -10.18
N LEU A 59 -6.94 6.34 -9.00
CA LEU A 59 -5.82 6.07 -8.10
C LEU A 59 -5.80 4.60 -7.69
N LYS A 60 -6.93 4.05 -7.23
CA LYS A 60 -7.01 2.65 -6.81
C LYS A 60 -6.72 1.68 -7.96
N GLU A 61 -7.22 1.97 -9.17
CA GLU A 61 -6.91 1.16 -10.36
C GLU A 61 -5.43 1.21 -10.73
N LYS A 62 -4.81 2.38 -10.62
CA LYS A 62 -3.38 2.56 -10.86
C LYS A 62 -2.54 1.75 -9.85
N GLU A 63 -2.83 1.86 -8.56
CA GLU A 63 -2.07 1.14 -7.52
C GLU A 63 -2.21 -0.39 -7.63
N LYS A 64 -3.41 -0.87 -7.98
CA LYS A 64 -3.62 -2.30 -8.29
C LYS A 64 -2.79 -2.76 -9.47
N ARG A 65 -2.67 -1.94 -10.51
CA ARG A 65 -1.85 -2.22 -11.69
C ARG A 65 -0.37 -2.24 -11.33
N GLU A 66 0.11 -1.26 -10.57
CA GLU A 66 1.51 -1.22 -10.10
C GLU A 66 1.85 -2.47 -9.28
N TYR A 67 0.98 -2.89 -8.37
CA TYR A 67 1.17 -4.13 -7.62
C TYR A 67 1.13 -5.37 -8.52
N TYR A 68 0.31 -5.39 -9.57
CA TYR A 68 0.29 -6.49 -10.53
C TYR A 68 1.57 -6.57 -11.38
N GLU A 69 2.07 -5.44 -11.88
CA GLU A 69 3.29 -5.36 -12.70
C GLU A 69 4.58 -5.48 -11.89
N GLY A 70 4.48 -5.32 -10.57
CA GLY A 70 5.58 -5.33 -9.63
C GLY A 70 5.99 -3.92 -9.24
N MET A 71 6.12 -3.72 -7.93
CA MET A 71 6.46 -2.44 -7.32
C MET A 71 7.57 -2.60 -6.29
N ASP A 72 8.38 -1.56 -6.12
CA ASP A 72 9.39 -1.50 -5.07
C ASP A 72 8.77 -0.98 -3.78
N VAL A 73 8.83 -1.79 -2.73
CA VAL A 73 8.33 -1.44 -1.39
C VAL A 73 9.46 -1.52 -0.37
N PRO A 74 9.40 -0.74 0.71
CA PRO A 74 10.31 -0.94 1.82
C PRO A 74 10.16 -2.37 2.36
N ASP A 75 11.28 -3.03 2.64
CA ASP A 75 11.27 -4.39 3.18
C ASP A 75 10.77 -4.39 4.62
N LEU A 76 9.47 -4.66 4.81
CA LEU A 76 8.83 -4.74 6.12
C LEU A 76 9.04 -6.09 6.81
N MET A 77 9.70 -7.06 6.17
CA MET A 77 10.07 -8.33 6.81
C MET A 77 11.41 -8.22 7.56
N ASN A 78 12.15 -7.13 7.35
CA ASN A 78 13.41 -6.86 8.04
C ASN A 78 13.21 -5.91 9.22
N GLU A 79 13.38 -6.42 10.44
CA GLU A 79 13.19 -5.66 11.69
C GLU A 79 14.04 -4.38 11.75
N ILE A 80 15.32 -4.45 11.36
CA ILE A 80 16.20 -3.27 11.36
C ILE A 80 15.68 -2.21 10.39
N ASN A 81 15.27 -2.62 9.19
CA ASN A 81 14.71 -1.72 8.19
C ASN A 81 13.43 -1.04 8.69
N VAL A 82 12.53 -1.79 9.34
CA VAL A 82 11.31 -1.22 9.95
C VAL A 82 11.65 -0.22 11.05
N ALA A 83 12.64 -0.50 11.90
CA ALA A 83 13.07 0.44 12.93
C ALA A 83 13.56 1.76 12.33
N ILE A 84 14.43 1.72 11.32
CA ILE A 84 14.94 2.94 10.66
C ILE A 84 13.81 3.67 9.91
N LEU A 85 12.89 2.94 9.26
CA LEU A 85 11.72 3.53 8.60
C LEU A 85 10.78 4.26 9.60
N ARG A 86 10.64 3.75 10.82
CA ARG A 86 9.84 4.39 11.89
C ARG A 86 10.47 5.67 12.41
N GLU A 87 11.80 5.74 12.44
CA GLU A 87 12.54 6.93 12.84
C GLU A 87 12.63 7.98 11.71
N TRP A 88 12.28 7.61 10.49
CA TRP A 88 12.41 8.49 9.33
C TRP A 88 11.42 9.64 9.35
N GLN A 89 11.94 10.87 9.34
CA GLN A 89 11.15 12.11 9.37
C GLN A 89 10.91 12.71 7.98
N GLY A 90 11.09 11.93 6.91
CA GLY A 90 10.81 12.36 5.55
C GLY A 90 11.99 12.97 4.79
N ASP A 91 13.22 12.91 5.32
CA ASP A 91 14.42 13.37 4.60
C ASP A 91 14.68 12.53 3.34
N PRO A 92 14.57 13.09 2.12
CA PRO A 92 14.80 12.36 0.88
C PRO A 92 16.24 11.84 0.75
N GLN A 93 17.21 12.50 1.39
CA GLN A 93 18.60 12.05 1.36
C GLN A 93 18.79 10.73 2.11
N ALA A 94 17.92 10.41 3.08
CA ALA A 94 17.98 9.16 3.83
C ALA A 94 17.39 7.95 3.08
N LEU A 95 16.75 8.13 1.91
CA LEU A 95 16.09 7.05 1.18
C LEU A 95 17.03 5.89 0.81
N HIS A 96 18.31 6.19 0.55
CA HIS A 96 19.32 5.17 0.20
C HIS A 96 19.69 4.25 1.38
N LEU A 97 19.32 4.60 2.61
CA LEU A 97 19.55 3.79 3.80
C LEU A 97 18.53 2.65 3.95
N PHE A 98 17.39 2.76 3.27
CA PHE A 98 16.34 1.75 3.37
C PHE A 98 16.58 0.61 2.41
N ARG A 99 16.26 -0.58 2.90
CA ARG A 99 16.15 -1.77 2.07
C ARG A 99 14.78 -1.75 1.38
N PHE A 100 14.80 -1.92 0.07
CA PHE A 100 13.62 -2.13 -0.76
C PHE A 100 13.64 -3.53 -1.35
N ILE A 101 12.45 -4.07 -1.58
CA ILE A 101 12.22 -5.31 -2.30
C ILE A 101 11.18 -5.08 -3.38
N ARG A 102 11.34 -5.78 -4.50
CA ARG A 102 10.35 -5.79 -5.58
C ARG A 102 9.34 -6.89 -5.31
N VAL A 103 8.06 -6.54 -5.31
CA VAL A 103 6.96 -7.48 -5.06
C VAL A 103 5.87 -7.30 -6.11
N SER A 104 5.30 -8.41 -6.59
CA SER A 104 4.14 -8.40 -7.48
C SER A 104 3.04 -9.34 -7.01
N SER A 105 1.80 -9.09 -7.43
CA SER A 105 0.70 -10.03 -7.14
C SER A 105 0.85 -11.38 -7.84
N ALA A 106 1.62 -11.44 -8.93
CA ALA A 106 1.94 -12.68 -9.62
C ALA A 106 2.80 -13.62 -8.76
N ASP A 107 3.72 -13.06 -7.95
CA ASP A 107 4.61 -13.83 -7.08
C ASP A 107 3.86 -14.62 -6.00
N ARG A 108 2.70 -14.11 -5.56
CA ARG A 108 1.83 -14.76 -4.58
C ARG A 108 1.35 -16.15 -5.03
N TYR A 109 1.20 -16.36 -6.33
CA TYR A 109 0.66 -17.61 -6.90
C TYR A 109 1.72 -18.68 -7.18
N VAL A 110 3.01 -18.36 -7.06
CA VAL A 110 4.11 -19.31 -7.37
C VAL A 110 4.49 -20.16 -6.15
N ALA A 111 3.95 -19.84 -4.96
CA ALA A 111 4.24 -20.51 -3.70
C ALA A 111 3.14 -21.48 -3.19
N LEU A 112 2.16 -21.82 -4.03
CA LEU A 112 1.12 -22.83 -3.78
C LEU A 112 1.21 -23.97 -4.80
#